data_AF-A0A414Z7D3-F1
#
_entry.id   AF-A0A414Z7D3-F1
#
_cell.length_a   1.000
_cell.length_b   1.000
_cell.length_c   1.000
_cell.angle_alpha   90.00
_cell.angle_beta   90.00
_cell.angle_gamma   90.00
#
_symmetry.space_group_name_H-M   'P 1'
#
loop_
_entity.id
_entity.type
_entity.pdbx_description
1 polymer ?
#
loop_
_entity_poly.entity_id
_entity_poly.type
_entity_poly.pdbx_seq_one_letter_code
_entity_poly.pdbx_strand_id
1 'polypeptide(L)'
;MALVNEHFLKLPGSYLFSDIAKKVNTFRITHPKQEVIRLGIGDVTRPLPPACIEAMHRAVDEMTNASTFHGYGPEQGYDFLIEAIIKHDYAPRGIHFSPTEVFVNDGAKSDTGNIGDILRHDNSVGVTDPIYPVYIDSNVMCGRAGVLEEDGKWSNVTYMPCTSENNFVPEIPDKRIDIVYLCYPNNPTGTTLTKSQLKKWVDYALANDTLILFDAAYEAFIQEEDVPHSIYEIKGAKKCAIEFRSFSKTAGFTGVRCGYTVVPKELTAATLTGERVPLNRLWNRRQCTKFNGTSYITQRAAEAIYTPAGKQQIKENIDYYMNNARTMKEGLEAAGLKVYGGVNAPYIWLKAPNGIGSWRFFEQMLYEANVVGTPGVGFGPSGEGYIRLTAFGNHEDCVEAMRRIRKWLA
;
A
#
# COMPACT_ATOMS: atom_id res chain seq x y z
N MET A 1 14.35 32.75 -17.72
CA MET A 1 13.05 32.08 -17.51
C MET A 1 13.30 30.83 -16.68
N ALA A 2 12.54 30.59 -15.62
CA ALA A 2 12.59 29.31 -14.91
C ALA A 2 11.90 28.24 -15.76
N LEU A 3 12.52 27.07 -15.93
CA LEU A 3 11.95 25.95 -16.68
C LEU A 3 11.23 25.00 -15.72
N VAL A 4 10.12 24.42 -16.16
CA VAL A 4 9.36 23.41 -15.39
C VAL A 4 10.02 22.03 -15.52
N ASN A 5 9.71 21.12 -14.59
CA ASN A 5 10.01 19.70 -14.79
C ASN A 5 8.98 19.10 -15.76
N GLU A 6 9.34 18.97 -17.04
CA GLU A 6 8.45 18.48 -18.10
C GLU A 6 8.01 17.02 -17.89
N HIS A 7 8.67 16.24 -17.02
CA HIS A 7 8.21 14.89 -16.69
C HIS A 7 6.81 14.87 -16.06
N PHE A 8 6.42 15.93 -15.34
CA PHE A 8 5.06 16.07 -14.81
C PHE A 8 4.00 16.19 -15.91
N LEU A 9 4.37 16.71 -17.08
CA LEU A 9 3.45 16.88 -18.22
C LEU A 9 3.16 15.56 -18.93
N LYS A 10 3.93 14.50 -18.65
CA LYS A 10 3.74 13.17 -19.24
C LYS A 10 2.62 12.37 -18.56
N LEU A 11 2.29 12.68 -17.31
CA LEU A 11 1.28 11.94 -16.56
C LEU A 11 -0.10 12.09 -17.23
N PRO A 12 -0.82 10.97 -17.48
CA PRO A 12 -2.11 11.03 -18.12
C PRO A 12 -3.17 11.65 -17.19
N GLY A 13 -3.83 12.72 -17.63
CA GLY A 13 -5.09 13.22 -17.06
C GLY A 13 -5.16 13.35 -15.53
N SER A 14 -6.37 13.32 -14.97
CA SER A 14 -6.53 13.42 -13.52
C SER A 14 -6.35 12.05 -12.84
N TYR A 15 -5.72 12.06 -11.67
CA TYR A 15 -5.54 10.90 -10.80
C TYR A 15 -6.82 10.04 -10.72
N LEU A 16 -6.75 8.72 -10.90
CA LEU A 16 -7.87 7.75 -10.95
C LEU A 16 -9.05 8.08 -10.01
N PHE A 17 -8.74 8.39 -8.75
CA PHE A 17 -9.74 8.67 -7.73
C PHE A 17 -10.51 9.98 -7.95
N SER A 18 -9.91 10.95 -8.64
CA SER A 18 -10.55 12.20 -9.06
C SER A 18 -11.66 11.93 -10.08
N ASP A 19 -11.43 11.07 -11.08
CA ASP A 19 -12.43 10.77 -12.09
C ASP A 19 -13.59 9.92 -11.55
N ILE A 20 -13.31 8.99 -10.63
CA ILE A 20 -14.34 8.29 -9.87
C ILE A 20 -15.20 9.30 -9.09
N ALA A 21 -14.56 10.24 -8.37
CA ALA A 21 -15.27 11.23 -7.58
C ALA A 21 -16.18 12.12 -8.45
N LYS A 22 -15.71 12.56 -9.63
CA LYS A 22 -16.53 13.31 -10.60
C LYS A 22 -17.76 12.52 -11.03
N LYS A 23 -17.59 11.27 -11.49
CA LYS A 23 -18.70 10.41 -11.96
C LYS A 23 -19.73 10.14 -10.85
N VAL A 24 -19.26 9.84 -9.63
CA VAL A 24 -20.14 9.63 -8.47
C VAL A 24 -20.90 10.89 -8.10
N ASN A 25 -20.25 12.06 -8.13
CA ASN A 25 -20.93 13.33 -7.84
C ASN A 25 -21.99 13.66 -8.90
N THR A 26 -21.68 13.48 -10.18
CA THR A 26 -22.67 13.64 -11.26
C THR A 26 -23.86 12.72 -11.05
N PHE A 27 -23.63 11.44 -10.73
CA PHE A 27 -24.69 10.47 -10.45
C PHE A 27 -25.60 10.91 -9.28
N ARG A 28 -25.01 11.37 -8.17
CA ARG A 28 -25.78 11.84 -6.99
C ARG A 28 -26.64 13.05 -7.30
N ILE A 29 -26.16 13.97 -8.15
CA ILE A 29 -26.91 15.16 -8.56
C ILE A 29 -28.10 14.77 -9.45
N THR A 30 -27.90 13.83 -10.38
CA THR A 30 -28.94 13.40 -11.33
C THR A 30 -29.93 12.39 -10.75
N HIS A 31 -29.54 11.66 -9.68
CA HIS A 31 -30.35 10.63 -9.02
C HIS A 31 -30.45 10.87 -7.50
N PRO A 32 -31.00 12.02 -7.04
CA PRO A 32 -30.94 12.44 -5.63
C PRO A 32 -31.70 11.52 -4.65
N LYS A 33 -32.56 10.63 -5.16
CA LYS A 33 -33.32 9.65 -4.36
C LYS A 33 -32.63 8.29 -4.25
N GLN A 34 -31.53 8.06 -4.98
CA GLN A 34 -30.80 6.80 -4.96
C GLN A 34 -29.59 6.94 -4.03
N GLU A 35 -29.58 6.12 -2.99
CA GLU A 35 -28.47 6.06 -2.04
C GLU A 35 -27.31 5.26 -2.63
N VAL A 36 -26.11 5.85 -2.65
CA VAL A 36 -24.91 5.23 -3.22
C VAL A 36 -24.05 4.61 -2.11
N ILE A 37 -23.78 3.31 -2.22
CA ILE A 37 -22.85 2.61 -1.33
C ILE A 37 -21.43 2.72 -1.88
N ARG A 38 -20.49 3.17 -1.04
CA ARG A 38 -19.11 3.45 -1.44
C ARG A 38 -18.16 2.35 -0.96
N LEU A 39 -17.79 1.45 -1.88
CA LEU A 39 -16.77 0.42 -1.67
C LEU A 39 -15.53 0.68 -2.53
N GLY A 40 -15.29 1.95 -2.89
CA GLY A 40 -14.23 2.38 -3.80
C GLY A 40 -12.93 2.71 -3.08
N ILE A 41 -12.87 3.89 -2.45
CA ILE A 41 -11.68 4.34 -1.71
C ILE A 41 -11.48 3.41 -0.51
N GLY A 42 -10.28 2.84 -0.40
CA GLY A 42 -9.93 1.95 0.70
C GLY A 42 -9.66 2.69 2.00
N ASP A 43 -10.48 3.66 2.41
CA ASP A 43 -10.33 4.40 3.67
C ASP A 43 -11.07 3.68 4.80
N VAL A 44 -10.48 3.67 6.01
CA VAL A 44 -11.08 2.97 7.16
C VAL A 44 -12.32 3.72 7.67
N THR A 45 -13.28 3.00 8.24
CA THR A 45 -14.54 3.58 8.77
C THR A 45 -14.69 3.48 10.28
N ARG A 46 -14.03 2.50 10.91
CA ARG A 46 -13.97 2.34 12.37
C ARG A 46 -13.17 3.50 12.99
N PRO A 47 -13.60 4.03 14.15
CA PRO A 47 -12.87 5.08 14.86
C PRO A 47 -11.48 4.57 15.31
N LEU A 48 -10.61 5.53 15.62
CA LEU A 48 -9.30 5.23 16.18
C LEU A 48 -9.45 4.41 17.49
N PRO A 49 -8.56 3.45 17.75
CA PRO A 49 -8.58 2.69 18.99
C PRO A 49 -8.53 3.60 20.22
N PRO A 50 -9.35 3.34 21.26
CA PRO A 50 -9.34 4.15 22.49
C PRO A 50 -7.94 4.33 23.10
N ALA A 51 -7.09 3.28 23.09
CA ALA A 51 -5.72 3.38 23.59
C ALA A 51 -4.89 4.45 22.84
N CYS A 52 -5.09 4.57 21.53
CA CYS A 52 -4.43 5.58 20.71
C CYS A 52 -4.95 6.98 21.04
N ILE A 53 -6.27 7.15 21.18
CA ILE A 53 -6.90 8.43 21.53
C ILE A 53 -6.42 8.93 22.89
N GLU A 54 -6.42 8.05 23.90
CA GLU A 54 -5.91 8.39 25.23
C GLU A 54 -4.43 8.80 25.19
N ALA A 55 -3.61 8.11 24.40
CA ALA A 55 -2.21 8.48 24.23
C ALA A 55 -2.04 9.83 23.52
N MET A 56 -2.88 10.13 22.53
CA MET A 56 -2.90 11.45 21.89
C MET A 56 -3.26 12.56 22.88
N HIS A 57 -4.30 12.37 23.69
CA HIS A 57 -4.70 13.36 24.69
C HIS A 57 -3.59 13.62 25.71
N ARG A 58 -2.97 12.56 26.26
CA ARG A 58 -1.82 12.73 27.15
C ARG A 58 -0.66 13.48 26.48
N ALA A 59 -0.35 13.15 25.23
CA ALA A 59 0.71 13.82 24.49
C ALA A 59 0.38 15.30 24.21
N VAL A 60 -0.88 15.64 23.98
CA VAL A 60 -1.34 17.03 23.86
C VAL A 60 -1.16 17.76 25.19
N ASP A 61 -1.52 17.14 26.32
CA ASP A 61 -1.37 17.73 27.64
C ASP A 61 0.10 17.97 27.99
N GLU A 62 1.00 17.03 27.66
CA GLU A 62 2.45 17.18 27.80
C GLU A 62 2.98 18.42 27.03
N MET A 63 2.39 18.73 25.88
CA MET A 63 2.80 19.89 25.07
C MET A 63 2.37 21.24 25.65
N THR A 64 1.51 21.26 26.67
CA THR A 64 1.03 22.50 27.31
C THR A 64 2.00 23.08 28.34
N ASN A 65 2.97 22.28 28.81
CA ASN A 65 3.90 22.66 29.86
C ASN A 65 5.33 22.73 29.31
N ALA A 66 6.03 23.83 29.59
CA ALA A 66 7.39 24.06 29.09
C ALA A 66 8.40 22.96 29.48
N SER A 67 8.20 22.26 30.60
CA SER A 67 9.08 21.18 31.07
C SER A 67 8.86 19.83 30.36
N THR A 68 7.69 19.64 29.75
CA THR A 68 7.31 18.41 29.02
C THR A 68 7.07 18.67 27.53
N PHE A 69 7.27 19.91 27.06
CA PHE A 69 7.08 20.30 25.68
C PHE A 69 8.13 19.67 24.77
N HIS A 70 7.68 19.13 23.64
CA HIS A 70 8.53 18.56 22.60
C HIS A 70 8.49 19.42 21.33
N GLY A 71 9.61 20.08 21.01
CA GLY A 71 9.78 20.87 19.78
C GLY A 71 10.05 20.00 18.55
N TYR A 72 11.04 20.37 17.73
CA TYR A 72 11.51 19.47 16.67
C TYR A 72 12.05 18.18 17.27
N GLY A 73 11.43 17.07 16.89
CA GLY A 73 11.86 15.72 17.28
C GLY A 73 12.97 15.19 16.37
N PRO A 74 13.53 14.02 16.68
CA PRO A 74 14.44 13.32 15.78
C PRO A 74 13.71 13.00 14.46
N GLU A 75 14.28 13.37 13.31
CA GLU A 75 13.62 13.19 12.00
C GLU A 75 13.42 11.71 11.66
N GLN A 76 14.25 10.84 12.23
CA GLN A 76 14.14 9.39 12.10
C GLN A 76 12.94 8.81 12.90
N GLY A 77 12.44 9.51 13.92
CA GLY A 77 11.45 9.01 14.86
C GLY A 77 11.99 8.88 16.29
N TYR A 78 11.10 8.92 17.27
CA TYR A 78 11.47 8.77 18.67
C TYR A 78 11.78 7.32 19.01
N ASP A 79 12.77 7.13 19.89
CA ASP A 79 13.24 5.79 20.30
C ASP A 79 12.11 4.91 20.84
N PHE A 80 11.18 5.46 21.62
CA PHE A 80 10.07 4.69 22.19
C PHE A 80 9.24 3.96 21.12
N LEU A 81 9.02 4.59 19.96
CA LEU A 81 8.25 3.98 18.89
C LEU A 81 9.11 3.02 18.07
N ILE A 82 10.35 3.39 17.79
CA ILE A 82 11.31 2.54 17.06
C ILE A 82 11.54 1.23 17.81
N GLU A 83 11.76 1.29 19.11
CA GLU A 83 11.94 0.11 19.97
C GLU A 83 10.67 -0.75 20.03
N ALA A 84 9.49 -0.12 20.13
CA ALA A 84 8.22 -0.84 20.10
C ALA A 84 8.01 -1.59 18.78
N ILE A 85 8.30 -0.95 17.64
CA ILE A 85 8.26 -1.56 16.31
C ILE A 85 9.19 -2.78 16.25
N ILE A 86 10.46 -2.62 16.63
CA ILE A 86 11.44 -3.72 16.60
C ILE A 86 10.99 -4.88 17.48
N LYS A 87 10.52 -4.58 18.70
CA LYS A 87 10.10 -5.57 19.69
C LYS A 87 8.84 -6.34 19.28
N HIS A 88 7.92 -5.72 18.55
CA HIS A 88 6.60 -6.31 18.30
C HIS A 88 6.35 -6.75 16.87
N ASP A 89 6.93 -6.09 15.88
CA ASP A 89 6.73 -6.44 14.47
C ASP A 89 7.79 -7.43 13.97
N TYR A 90 9.01 -7.35 14.52
CA TYR A 90 10.18 -8.08 13.99
C TYR A 90 10.71 -9.16 14.94
N ALA A 91 10.92 -8.85 16.22
CA ALA A 91 11.50 -9.81 17.18
C ALA A 91 10.71 -11.12 17.32
N PRO A 92 9.35 -11.14 17.34
CA PRO A 92 8.58 -12.39 17.40
C PRO A 92 8.78 -13.28 16.17
N ARG A 93 9.29 -12.72 15.07
CA ARG A 93 9.60 -13.41 13.81
C ARG A 93 11.08 -13.82 13.72
N GLY A 94 11.86 -13.61 14.79
CA GLY A 94 13.30 -13.85 14.81
C GLY A 94 14.11 -12.82 14.01
N ILE A 95 13.51 -11.69 13.64
CA ILE A 95 14.15 -10.63 12.87
C ILE A 95 14.70 -9.59 13.86
N HIS A 96 15.98 -9.25 13.71
CA HIS A 96 16.69 -8.35 14.62
C HIS A 96 17.13 -7.11 13.85
N PHE A 97 16.81 -5.92 14.34
CA PHE A 97 17.25 -4.67 13.75
C PHE A 97 17.88 -3.77 14.81
N SER A 98 18.83 -2.96 14.38
CA SER A 98 19.32 -1.80 15.11
C SER A 98 18.28 -0.66 15.00
N PRO A 99 18.06 0.16 16.04
CA PRO A 99 17.14 1.31 15.96
C PRO A 99 17.38 2.22 14.75
N THR A 100 18.65 2.44 14.39
CA THR A 100 19.09 3.21 13.21
C THR A 100 18.74 2.59 11.84
N GLU A 101 18.07 1.45 11.79
CA GLU A 101 17.55 0.83 10.56
C GLU A 101 16.07 1.14 10.32
N VAL A 102 15.36 1.73 11.30
CA VAL A 102 13.92 2.03 11.24
C VAL A 102 13.70 3.54 11.16
N PHE A 103 12.95 4.00 10.16
CA PHE A 103 12.65 5.41 9.92
C PHE A 103 11.14 5.63 9.99
N VAL A 104 10.66 6.31 11.02
CA VAL A 104 9.24 6.68 11.18
C VAL A 104 8.88 7.78 10.18
N ASN A 105 7.78 7.60 9.46
CA ASN A 105 7.31 8.50 8.40
C ASN A 105 5.83 8.85 8.57
N ASP A 106 5.34 9.77 7.74
CA ASP A 106 3.95 10.23 7.68
C ASP A 106 3.03 9.29 6.86
N GLY A 107 3.47 8.05 6.64
CA GLY A 107 2.79 6.96 5.95
C GLY A 107 3.51 6.48 4.69
N ALA A 108 3.28 5.21 4.33
CA ALA A 108 4.04 4.51 3.28
C ALA A 108 4.01 5.19 1.90
N LYS A 109 2.95 5.95 1.54
CA LYS A 109 2.87 6.67 0.26
C LYS A 109 4.02 7.66 0.08
N SER A 110 4.37 8.41 1.12
CA SER A 110 5.45 9.39 1.06
C SER A 110 6.78 8.70 0.80
N ASP A 111 7.09 7.63 1.54
CA ASP A 111 8.38 6.96 1.42
C ASP A 111 8.49 6.14 0.13
N THR A 112 7.45 5.40 -0.26
CA THR A 112 7.45 4.64 -1.53
C THR A 112 7.58 5.53 -2.76
N GLY A 113 7.02 6.74 -2.74
CA GLY A 113 7.20 7.72 -3.81
C GLY A 113 8.54 8.47 -3.76
N ASN A 114 9.10 8.68 -2.56
CA ASN A 114 10.31 9.48 -2.37
C ASN A 114 11.60 8.67 -2.32
N ILE A 115 11.55 7.35 -2.18
CA ILE A 115 12.75 6.50 -2.09
C ILE A 115 13.66 6.62 -3.32
N GLY A 116 13.09 7.01 -4.47
CA GLY A 116 13.84 7.32 -5.68
C GLY A 116 14.82 8.50 -5.55
N ASP A 117 14.71 9.34 -4.50
CA ASP A 117 15.63 10.46 -4.23
C ASP A 117 17.08 10.00 -4.00
N ILE A 118 17.28 8.79 -3.46
CA ILE A 118 18.61 8.24 -3.11
C ILE A 118 19.16 7.30 -4.18
N LEU A 119 18.40 7.10 -5.27
CA LEU A 119 18.74 6.17 -6.35
C LEU A 119 19.04 6.96 -7.62
N ARG A 120 19.85 6.39 -8.52
CA ARG A 120 20.16 7.04 -9.79
C ARG A 120 18.94 7.02 -10.73
N HIS A 121 18.83 7.99 -11.63
CA HIS A 121 17.66 8.20 -12.48
C HIS A 121 17.59 7.25 -13.69
N ASP A 122 18.65 6.49 -13.97
CA ASP A 122 18.72 5.57 -15.10
C ASP A 122 18.71 4.09 -14.69
N ASN A 123 18.47 3.81 -13.41
CA ASN A 123 18.13 2.47 -12.96
C ASN A 123 16.83 2.00 -13.65
N SER A 124 16.85 0.79 -14.18
CA SER A 124 15.65 0.11 -14.67
C SER A 124 14.69 -0.21 -13.53
N VAL A 125 13.39 -0.09 -13.78
CA VAL A 125 12.33 -0.30 -12.77
C VAL A 125 11.37 -1.38 -13.23
N GLY A 126 11.05 -2.29 -12.31
CA GLY A 126 10.04 -3.32 -12.46
C GLY A 126 8.91 -3.15 -11.46
N VAL A 127 7.68 -3.41 -11.88
CA VAL A 127 6.49 -3.40 -11.02
C VAL A 127 5.62 -4.62 -11.32
N THR A 128 4.94 -5.16 -10.30
CA THR A 128 3.83 -6.09 -10.57
C THR A 128 2.70 -5.34 -11.28
N ASP A 129 1.83 -6.04 -12.00
CA ASP A 129 0.69 -5.42 -12.70
C ASP A 129 -0.55 -6.29 -12.57
N PRO A 130 -1.65 -5.83 -11.94
CA PRO A 130 -1.89 -4.47 -11.45
C PRO A 130 -1.16 -4.18 -10.13
N ILE A 131 -0.97 -2.89 -9.84
CA ILE A 131 -0.34 -2.42 -8.61
C ILE A 131 -0.78 -0.99 -8.24
N TYR A 132 -0.46 -0.56 -7.02
CA TYR A 132 -0.73 0.78 -6.55
C TYR A 132 0.00 1.85 -7.40
N PRO A 133 -0.71 2.85 -7.97
CA PRO A 133 -0.17 3.74 -9.01
C PRO A 133 0.97 4.65 -8.55
N VAL A 134 1.14 4.88 -7.24
CA VAL A 134 2.17 5.78 -6.72
C VAL A 134 3.58 5.35 -7.14
N TYR A 135 3.85 4.04 -7.23
CA TYR A 135 5.15 3.53 -7.62
C TYR A 135 5.49 3.93 -9.07
N ILE A 136 4.52 3.86 -9.97
CA ILE A 136 4.70 4.27 -11.36
C ILE A 136 4.76 5.80 -11.46
N ASP A 137 3.78 6.51 -10.90
CA ASP A 137 3.67 7.97 -11.02
C ASP A 137 4.92 8.68 -10.48
N SER A 138 5.47 8.22 -9.35
CA SER A 138 6.72 8.77 -8.80
C SER A 138 7.92 8.54 -9.73
N ASN A 139 8.00 7.38 -10.39
CA ASN A 139 9.04 7.08 -11.37
C ASN A 139 8.84 7.86 -12.70
N VAL A 140 7.61 8.24 -13.03
CA VAL A 140 7.33 9.18 -14.13
C VAL A 140 7.83 10.57 -13.75
N MET A 141 7.42 11.10 -12.59
CA MET A 141 7.76 12.45 -12.12
C MET A 141 9.28 12.71 -12.04
N CYS A 142 10.06 11.67 -11.76
CA CYS A 142 11.53 11.75 -11.69
C CYS A 142 12.24 11.39 -13.01
N GLY A 143 11.50 11.10 -14.08
CA GLY A 143 12.05 10.85 -15.42
C GLY A 143 12.49 9.42 -15.72
N ARG A 144 12.23 8.43 -14.84
CA ARG A 144 12.62 7.02 -15.03
C ARG A 144 11.71 6.25 -15.97
N ALA A 145 10.43 6.60 -16.07
CA ALA A 145 9.42 5.77 -16.73
C ALA A 145 9.45 5.80 -18.28
N GLY A 146 10.10 6.79 -18.90
CA GLY A 146 10.14 6.90 -20.37
C GLY A 146 8.93 7.65 -20.95
N VAL A 147 8.24 7.04 -21.93
CA VAL A 147 7.03 7.57 -22.58
C VAL A 147 5.86 6.60 -22.37
N LEU A 148 4.64 7.13 -22.28
CA LEU A 148 3.43 6.31 -22.21
C LEU A 148 3.07 5.84 -23.62
N GLU A 149 2.99 4.53 -23.82
CA GLU A 149 2.64 3.90 -25.09
C GLU A 149 1.12 3.67 -25.22
N GLU A 150 0.67 3.34 -26.44
CA GLU A 150 -0.76 3.15 -26.74
C GLU A 150 -1.40 2.01 -25.95
N ASP A 151 -0.61 1.03 -25.50
CA ASP A 151 -1.07 -0.10 -24.69
C ASP A 151 -1.20 0.23 -23.19
N GLY A 152 -0.98 1.50 -22.81
CA GLY A 152 -1.07 1.99 -21.44
C GLY A 152 0.16 1.69 -20.58
N LYS A 153 1.27 1.22 -21.17
CA LYS A 153 2.53 0.98 -20.47
C LYS A 153 3.54 2.09 -20.68
N TRP A 154 4.35 2.29 -19.66
CA TRP A 154 5.52 3.15 -19.73
C TRP A 154 6.70 2.41 -20.35
N SER A 155 7.28 2.97 -21.40
CA SER A 155 8.29 2.33 -22.26
C SER A 155 9.57 1.89 -21.54
N ASN A 156 9.86 2.44 -20.37
CA ASN A 156 11.03 2.10 -19.55
C ASN A 156 10.66 1.50 -18.18
N VAL A 157 9.47 0.89 -18.08
CA VAL A 157 9.03 0.13 -16.91
C VAL A 157 8.78 -1.31 -17.33
N THR A 158 9.36 -2.26 -16.60
CA THR A 158 9.06 -3.68 -16.79
C THR A 158 7.83 -4.06 -15.97
N TYR A 159 6.73 -4.36 -16.65
CA TYR A 159 5.50 -4.82 -16.01
C TYR A 159 5.54 -6.35 -15.86
N MET A 160 5.22 -6.84 -14.67
CA MET A 160 5.17 -8.27 -14.35
C MET A 160 3.71 -8.64 -14.05
N PRO A 161 2.97 -9.18 -15.05
CA PRO A 161 1.54 -9.43 -14.91
C PRO A 161 1.21 -10.40 -13.78
N CYS A 162 0.22 -10.03 -12.98
CA CYS A 162 -0.44 -10.80 -11.95
C CYS A 162 -1.89 -10.98 -12.40
N THR A 163 -2.19 -12.12 -13.03
CA THR A 163 -3.48 -12.38 -13.67
C THR A 163 -4.17 -13.57 -13.02
N SER A 164 -5.44 -13.79 -13.35
CA SER A 164 -6.13 -15.00 -12.90
C SER A 164 -5.48 -16.29 -13.40
N GLU A 165 -4.82 -16.24 -14.56
CA GLU A 165 -4.22 -17.37 -15.25
C GLU A 165 -2.92 -17.84 -14.56
N ASN A 166 -2.17 -16.93 -13.93
CA ASN A 166 -0.98 -17.27 -13.13
C ASN A 166 -1.23 -17.21 -11.61
N ASN A 167 -2.51 -17.21 -11.19
CA ASN A 167 -2.92 -17.08 -9.79
C ASN A 167 -2.36 -15.83 -9.09
N PHE A 168 -2.17 -14.75 -9.84
CA PHE A 168 -1.60 -13.48 -9.38
C PHE A 168 -0.17 -13.61 -8.81
N VAL A 169 0.56 -14.63 -9.26
CA VAL A 169 1.97 -14.82 -8.93
C VAL A 169 2.79 -14.36 -10.13
N PRO A 170 3.47 -13.20 -10.05
CA PRO A 170 4.25 -12.69 -11.16
C PRO A 170 5.45 -13.58 -11.44
N GLU A 171 5.75 -13.78 -12.72
CA GLU A 171 6.98 -14.43 -13.15
C GLU A 171 8.18 -13.53 -12.88
N ILE A 172 9.32 -14.15 -12.57
CA ILE A 172 10.59 -13.44 -12.45
C ILE A 172 11.04 -13.06 -13.86
N PRO A 173 11.41 -11.80 -14.11
CA PRO A 173 11.79 -11.34 -15.44
C PRO A 173 13.10 -12.00 -15.91
N ASP A 174 13.17 -12.33 -17.20
CA ASP A 174 14.37 -12.91 -17.83
C ASP A 174 15.54 -11.91 -17.92
N LYS A 175 15.25 -10.62 -17.84
CA LYS A 175 16.23 -9.54 -17.87
C LYS A 175 16.40 -8.95 -16.47
N ARG A 176 17.66 -8.72 -16.11
CA ARG A 176 18.03 -7.99 -14.89
C ARG A 176 17.31 -6.64 -14.83
N ILE A 177 16.71 -6.37 -13.69
CA ILE A 177 16.11 -5.10 -13.31
C ILE A 177 16.88 -4.56 -12.11
N ASP A 178 17.13 -3.25 -12.03
CA ASP A 178 17.87 -2.64 -10.92
C ASP A 178 16.98 -2.42 -9.70
N ILE A 179 15.71 -2.05 -9.89
CA ILE A 179 14.74 -1.78 -8.82
C ILE A 179 13.42 -2.50 -9.10
N VAL A 180 12.90 -3.27 -8.13
CA VAL A 180 11.61 -3.95 -8.25
C VAL A 180 10.69 -3.55 -7.11
N TYR A 181 9.48 -3.08 -7.43
CA TYR A 181 8.41 -2.85 -6.46
C TYR A 181 7.55 -4.10 -6.32
N LEU A 182 7.46 -4.61 -5.09
CA LEU A 182 6.54 -5.68 -4.71
C LEU A 182 5.61 -5.16 -3.61
N CYS A 183 4.30 -5.33 -3.78
CA CYS A 183 3.31 -4.96 -2.77
C CYS A 183 2.57 -6.22 -2.33
N TYR A 184 2.77 -6.65 -1.08
CA TYR A 184 2.16 -7.85 -0.54
C TYR A 184 1.77 -7.70 0.94
N PRO A 185 0.49 -7.93 1.31
CA PRO A 185 -0.65 -8.21 0.41
C PRO A 185 -0.90 -7.12 -0.64
N ASN A 186 -1.23 -7.53 -1.86
CA ASN A 186 -1.27 -6.63 -3.02
C ASN A 186 -2.50 -5.71 -2.99
N ASN A 187 -2.28 -4.45 -3.31
CA ASN A 187 -3.32 -3.52 -3.71
C ASN A 187 -3.17 -3.29 -5.23
N PRO A 188 -4.15 -3.71 -6.07
CA PRO A 188 -5.56 -3.92 -5.71
C PRO A 188 -6.05 -5.35 -5.49
N THR A 189 -5.26 -6.39 -5.83
CA THR A 189 -5.80 -7.75 -6.01
C THR A 189 -6.20 -8.43 -4.69
N GLY A 190 -5.63 -7.98 -3.58
CA GLY A 190 -5.74 -8.62 -2.27
C GLY A 190 -5.02 -9.96 -2.17
N THR A 191 -4.20 -10.32 -3.16
CA THR A 191 -3.42 -11.57 -3.19
C THR A 191 -2.08 -11.40 -2.50
N THR A 192 -1.39 -12.52 -2.27
CA THR A 192 -0.10 -12.55 -1.58
C THR A 192 0.84 -13.57 -2.22
N LEU A 193 2.08 -13.62 -1.74
CA LEU A 193 3.04 -14.68 -2.06
C LEU A 193 3.23 -15.58 -0.84
N THR A 194 3.39 -16.88 -1.08
CA THR A 194 3.92 -17.81 -0.08
C THR A 194 5.37 -17.49 0.24
N LYS A 195 5.86 -18.01 1.37
CA LYS A 195 7.27 -17.89 1.75
C LYS A 195 8.21 -18.42 0.67
N SER A 196 7.84 -19.52 0.02
CA SER A 196 8.62 -20.12 -1.06
C SER A 196 8.68 -19.24 -2.32
N GLN A 197 7.58 -18.57 -2.68
CA GLN A 197 7.52 -17.66 -3.82
C GLN A 197 8.30 -16.37 -3.54
N LEU A 198 8.16 -15.79 -2.34
CA LEU A 198 8.94 -14.61 -1.95
C LEU A 198 10.45 -14.92 -1.88
N LYS A 199 10.83 -16.15 -1.50
CA LYS A 199 12.22 -16.59 -1.56
C LYS A 199 12.81 -16.50 -2.96
N LYS A 200 12.05 -16.86 -4.00
CA LYS A 200 12.53 -16.77 -5.40
C LYS A 200 12.87 -15.33 -5.78
N TRP A 201 12.10 -14.34 -5.30
CA TRP A 201 12.40 -12.92 -5.52
C TRP A 201 13.68 -12.47 -4.81
N VAL A 202 13.88 -12.89 -3.57
CA VAL A 202 15.11 -12.57 -2.83
C VAL A 202 16.33 -13.24 -3.49
N ASP A 203 16.20 -14.50 -3.91
CA ASP A 203 17.27 -15.21 -4.63
C ASP A 203 17.61 -14.49 -5.95
N TYR A 204 16.60 -14.09 -6.73
CA TYR A 204 16.77 -13.30 -7.94
C TYR A 204 17.48 -11.97 -7.65
N ALA A 205 17.05 -11.26 -6.61
CA ALA A 205 17.59 -9.96 -6.29
C ALA A 205 19.04 -10.01 -5.84
N LEU A 206 19.42 -11.03 -5.06
CA LEU A 206 20.81 -11.28 -4.68
C LEU A 206 21.67 -11.68 -5.87
N ALA A 207 21.15 -12.49 -6.79
CA ALA A 207 21.89 -12.93 -7.99
C ALA A 207 22.09 -11.78 -9.00
N ASN A 208 21.19 -10.81 -9.03
CA ASN A 208 21.18 -9.73 -10.01
C ASN A 208 21.52 -8.36 -9.43
N ASP A 209 21.90 -8.25 -8.16
CA ASP A 209 22.11 -6.96 -7.48
C ASP A 209 20.90 -6.02 -7.68
N THR A 210 19.70 -6.57 -7.55
CA THR A 210 18.42 -5.84 -7.65
C THR A 210 18.01 -5.36 -6.27
N LEU A 211 17.53 -4.13 -6.18
CA LEU A 211 16.86 -3.58 -5.01
C LEU A 211 15.37 -3.92 -5.04
N ILE A 212 14.89 -4.65 -4.04
CA ILE A 212 13.47 -4.86 -3.79
C ILE A 212 12.95 -3.73 -2.90
N LEU A 213 11.91 -3.06 -3.38
CA LEU A 213 11.09 -2.11 -2.63
C LEU A 213 9.80 -2.84 -2.25
N PHE A 214 9.75 -3.34 -1.01
CA PHE A 214 8.68 -4.21 -0.51
C PHE A 214 7.66 -3.43 0.30
N ASP A 215 6.48 -3.18 -0.25
CA ASP A 215 5.38 -2.53 0.46
C ASP A 215 4.50 -3.57 1.16
N ALA A 216 4.57 -3.57 2.49
CA ALA A 216 3.83 -4.44 3.38
C ALA A 216 2.78 -3.68 4.20
N ALA A 217 2.18 -2.62 3.63
CA ALA A 217 1.17 -1.79 4.34
C ALA A 217 -0.13 -2.52 4.75
N TYR A 218 -0.36 -3.75 4.27
CA TYR A 218 -1.54 -4.58 4.57
C TYR A 218 -1.19 -5.86 5.32
N GLU A 219 0.03 -5.99 5.86
CA GLU A 219 0.47 -7.23 6.51
C GLU A 219 -0.44 -7.68 7.66
N ALA A 220 -1.04 -6.72 8.37
CA ALA A 220 -1.84 -7.01 9.55
C ALA A 220 -3.14 -7.76 9.20
N PHE A 221 -3.51 -7.79 7.93
CA PHE A 221 -4.70 -8.46 7.41
C PHE A 221 -4.44 -9.90 6.95
N ILE A 222 -3.18 -10.35 6.90
CA ILE A 222 -2.82 -11.73 6.53
C ILE A 222 -3.51 -12.73 7.49
N GLN A 223 -4.14 -13.76 6.93
CA GLN A 223 -4.84 -14.82 7.67
C GLN A 223 -4.18 -16.20 7.47
N GLU A 224 -3.50 -16.42 6.36
CA GLU A 224 -2.88 -17.71 6.02
C GLU A 224 -1.48 -17.86 6.62
N GLU A 225 -1.16 -19.05 7.14
CA GLU A 225 0.10 -19.29 7.88
C GLU A 225 1.37 -19.29 7.02
N ASP A 226 1.32 -19.75 5.76
CA ASP A 226 2.49 -19.79 4.85
C ASP A 226 2.78 -18.45 4.15
N VAL A 227 2.11 -17.38 4.59
CA VAL A 227 2.27 -16.04 4.04
C VAL A 227 3.20 -15.24 4.96
N PRO A 228 4.39 -14.81 4.49
CA PRO A 228 5.29 -14.00 5.29
C PRO A 228 4.68 -12.61 5.49
N HIS A 229 4.78 -12.06 6.70
CA HIS A 229 4.34 -10.69 6.96
C HIS A 229 5.49 -9.68 6.81
N SER A 230 6.72 -10.14 6.66
CA SER A 230 7.88 -9.30 6.34
C SER A 230 8.78 -10.02 5.35
N ILE A 231 9.35 -9.27 4.40
CA ILE A 231 10.36 -9.79 3.48
C ILE A 231 11.60 -10.31 4.22
N TYR A 232 11.87 -9.76 5.42
CA TYR A 232 13.02 -10.15 6.23
C TYR A 232 12.85 -11.51 6.94
N GLU A 233 11.68 -12.15 6.82
CA GLU A 233 11.52 -13.57 7.13
C GLU A 233 12.29 -14.48 6.15
N ILE A 234 12.69 -13.94 4.99
CA ILE A 234 13.52 -14.61 4.01
C ILE A 234 15.00 -14.30 4.27
N LYS A 235 15.79 -15.35 4.44
CA LYS A 235 17.25 -15.24 4.63
C LYS A 235 17.89 -14.50 3.46
N GLY A 236 18.68 -13.47 3.76
CA GLY A 236 19.40 -12.67 2.77
C GLY A 236 18.67 -11.38 2.36
N ALA A 237 17.38 -11.23 2.66
CA ALA A 237 16.58 -10.07 2.27
C ALA A 237 17.18 -8.73 2.74
N LYS A 238 17.85 -8.69 3.89
CA LYS A 238 18.52 -7.48 4.40
C LYS A 238 19.58 -6.89 3.45
N LYS A 239 20.10 -7.69 2.51
CA LYS A 239 21.13 -7.27 1.55
C LYS A 239 20.54 -6.73 0.25
N CYS A 240 19.24 -6.89 0.03
CA CYS A 240 18.61 -6.53 -1.25
C CYS A 240 17.24 -5.86 -1.09
N ALA A 241 16.71 -5.64 0.12
CA ALA A 241 15.35 -5.11 0.30
C ALA A 241 15.27 -3.90 1.23
N ILE A 242 14.33 -3.00 0.90
CA ILE A 242 13.75 -1.98 1.78
C ILE A 242 12.29 -2.36 1.99
N GLU A 243 11.82 -2.30 3.24
CA GLU A 243 10.42 -2.61 3.58
C GLU A 243 9.68 -1.35 4.03
N PHE A 244 8.48 -1.15 3.50
CA PHE A 244 7.57 -0.05 3.85
C PHE A 244 6.38 -0.59 4.64
N ARG A 245 6.04 0.09 5.72
CA ARG A 245 4.95 -0.29 6.63
C ARG A 245 4.08 0.92 6.94
N SER A 246 2.81 0.67 7.29
CA SER A 246 1.90 1.76 7.61
C SER A 246 0.95 1.42 8.74
N PHE A 247 0.77 2.38 9.65
CA PHE A 247 -0.31 2.33 10.64
C PHE A 247 -1.65 2.79 10.06
N SER A 248 -1.68 3.29 8.81
CA SER A 248 -2.90 3.83 8.21
C SER A 248 -4.02 2.79 8.16
N LYS A 249 -3.71 1.54 7.78
CA LYS A 249 -4.71 0.48 7.63
C LYS A 249 -4.81 -0.40 8.86
N THR A 250 -3.67 -0.68 9.50
CA THR A 250 -3.60 -1.43 10.76
C THR A 250 -4.32 -0.72 11.90
N ALA A 251 -4.07 0.59 12.10
CA ALA A 251 -4.57 1.36 13.24
C ALA A 251 -5.59 2.45 12.89
N GLY A 252 -5.98 2.54 11.62
CA GLY A 252 -6.89 3.58 11.14
C GLY A 252 -6.26 4.97 11.04
N PHE A 253 -4.92 5.06 10.99
CA PHE A 253 -4.19 6.33 10.96
C PHE A 253 -4.21 7.00 9.57
N THR A 254 -5.29 6.83 8.79
CA THR A 254 -5.42 7.38 7.44
C THR A 254 -5.39 8.91 7.46
N GLY A 255 -6.05 9.53 8.43
CA GLY A 255 -5.95 10.98 8.70
C GLY A 255 -4.84 11.38 9.68
N VAL A 256 -4.39 10.47 10.55
CA VAL A 256 -3.37 10.73 11.59
C VAL A 256 -1.95 10.77 11.00
N ARG A 257 -1.71 10.01 9.93
CA ARG A 257 -0.46 9.97 9.16
C ARG A 257 0.74 9.41 9.94
N CYS A 258 0.86 8.09 9.98
CA CYS A 258 2.07 7.43 10.48
C CYS A 258 2.35 6.12 9.75
N GLY A 259 3.63 5.83 9.59
CA GLY A 259 4.17 4.57 9.11
C GLY A 259 5.64 4.50 9.44
N TYR A 260 6.33 3.53 8.86
CA TYR A 260 7.77 3.45 8.98
C TYR A 260 8.39 2.69 7.80
N THR A 261 9.66 2.92 7.57
CA THR A 261 10.46 2.27 6.54
C THR A 261 11.67 1.63 7.19
N VAL A 262 11.96 0.38 6.85
CA VAL A 262 13.15 -0.33 7.30
C VAL A 262 14.18 -0.33 6.18
N VAL A 263 15.32 0.33 6.41
CA VAL A 263 16.47 0.36 5.51
C VAL A 263 17.65 -0.29 6.20
N PRO A 264 17.96 -1.57 5.91
CA PRO A 264 19.03 -2.30 6.58
C PRO A 264 20.39 -1.65 6.37
N LYS A 265 21.28 -1.76 7.37
CA LYS A 265 22.68 -1.30 7.25
C LYS A 265 23.51 -2.16 6.29
N GLU A 266 23.12 -3.42 6.12
CA GLU A 266 23.75 -4.35 5.18
C GLU A 266 23.39 -4.04 3.71
N LEU A 267 22.34 -3.23 3.48
CA LEU A 267 21.89 -2.88 2.15
C LEU A 267 22.81 -1.82 1.53
N THR A 268 23.39 -2.17 0.39
CA THR A 268 24.25 -1.28 -0.40
C THR A 268 23.75 -1.21 -1.83
N ALA A 269 24.12 -0.14 -2.54
CA ALA A 269 24.00 -0.03 -3.99
C ALA A 269 25.35 0.39 -4.59
N ALA A 270 25.53 0.17 -5.89
CA ALA A 270 26.76 0.54 -6.59
C ALA A 270 26.72 2.00 -7.11
N THR A 271 27.86 2.68 -7.06
CA THR A 271 28.11 3.84 -7.92
C THR A 271 28.40 3.39 -9.36
N LEU A 272 28.49 4.34 -10.30
CA LEU A 272 28.92 4.07 -11.67
C LEU A 272 30.30 3.39 -11.77
N THR A 273 31.18 3.61 -10.80
CA THR A 273 32.52 3.00 -10.75
C THR A 273 32.54 1.68 -9.98
N GLY A 274 31.38 1.19 -9.51
CA GLY A 274 31.24 -0.08 -8.81
C GLY A 274 31.45 -0.02 -7.29
N GLU A 275 31.68 1.17 -6.71
CA GLU A 275 31.80 1.33 -5.26
C GLU A 275 30.47 1.04 -4.55
N ARG A 276 30.49 0.24 -3.47
CA ARG A 276 29.29 -0.08 -2.69
C ARG A 276 29.02 1.00 -1.63
N VAL A 277 27.88 1.66 -1.74
CA VAL A 277 27.43 2.72 -0.83
C VAL A 277 26.24 2.21 0.01
N PRO A 278 26.29 2.32 1.35
CA PRO A 278 25.16 1.96 2.21
C PRO A 278 23.94 2.86 1.99
N LEU A 279 22.80 2.28 1.60
CA LEU A 279 21.58 3.04 1.32
C LEU A 279 20.97 3.67 2.59
N ASN A 280 21.14 3.02 3.75
CA ASN A 280 20.68 3.54 5.04
C ASN A 280 21.19 4.96 5.33
N ARG A 281 22.48 5.25 5.04
CA ARG A 281 23.07 6.58 5.26
C ARG A 281 22.49 7.64 4.32
N LEU A 282 22.26 7.26 3.07
CA LEU A 282 21.65 8.15 2.08
C LEU A 282 20.20 8.47 2.45
N TRP A 283 19.45 7.45 2.88
CA TRP A 283 18.08 7.64 3.33
C TRP A 283 17.97 8.53 4.56
N ASN A 284 18.84 8.31 5.56
CA ASN A 284 18.92 9.17 6.73
C ASN A 284 19.21 10.63 6.34
N ARG A 285 20.19 10.87 5.46
CA ARG A 285 20.50 12.22 5.00
C ARG A 285 19.32 12.86 4.27
N ARG A 286 18.60 12.08 3.45
CA ARG A 286 17.38 12.53 2.77
C ARG A 286 16.31 12.94 3.78
N GLN A 287 16.02 12.10 4.77
CA GLN A 287 15.00 12.38 5.78
C GLN A 287 15.34 13.66 6.56
N CYS A 288 16.54 13.78 7.13
CA CYS A 288 16.98 14.99 7.84
C CYS A 288 17.06 16.27 6.97
N THR A 289 16.89 16.18 5.65
CA THR A 289 16.93 17.35 4.75
C THR A 289 15.54 17.72 4.22
N LYS A 290 14.69 16.73 3.94
CA LYS A 290 13.40 16.92 3.25
C LYS A 290 12.18 16.59 4.13
N PHE A 291 12.39 16.18 5.37
CA PHE A 291 11.33 15.78 6.29
C PHE A 291 11.66 16.23 7.72
N ASN A 292 10.69 16.83 8.41
CA ASN A 292 10.86 17.33 9.78
C ASN A 292 10.42 16.33 10.86
N GLY A 293 10.27 15.05 10.50
CA GLY A 293 9.79 14.01 11.40
C GLY A 293 8.27 13.95 11.55
N THR A 294 7.78 12.79 11.95
CA THR A 294 6.37 12.60 12.31
C THR A 294 6.11 13.21 13.67
N SER A 295 4.96 13.88 13.87
CA SER A 295 4.69 14.60 15.12
C SER A 295 4.75 13.71 16.37
N TYR A 296 5.21 14.27 17.49
CA TYR A 296 5.29 13.59 18.78
C TYR A 296 3.96 12.94 19.21
N ILE A 297 2.85 13.69 19.10
CA ILE A 297 1.50 13.23 19.43
C ILE A 297 1.11 12.01 18.59
N THR A 298 1.42 12.03 17.30
CA THR A 298 1.14 10.91 16.39
C THR A 298 1.98 9.69 16.74
N GLN A 299 3.26 9.87 17.05
CA GLN A 299 4.15 8.77 17.43
C GLN A 299 3.73 8.12 18.76
N ARG A 300 3.30 8.92 19.75
CA ARG A 300 2.71 8.41 21.00
C ARG A 300 1.45 7.57 20.78
N ALA A 301 0.61 7.99 19.84
CA ALA A 301 -0.55 7.19 19.45
C ALA A 301 -0.15 5.88 18.75
N ALA A 302 0.87 5.92 17.88
CA ALA A 302 1.39 4.74 17.21
C ALA A 302 2.05 3.77 18.21
N GLU A 303 2.74 4.28 19.24
CA GLU A 303 3.28 3.46 20.34
C GLU A 303 2.16 2.71 21.07
N ALA A 304 1.03 3.39 21.31
CA ALA A 304 -0.09 2.83 22.06
C ALA A 304 -0.72 1.58 21.41
N ILE A 305 -0.57 1.40 20.09
CA ILE A 305 -1.05 0.19 19.40
C ILE A 305 -0.38 -1.08 19.94
N TYR A 306 0.83 -0.95 20.48
CA TYR A 306 1.61 -2.08 20.98
C TYR A 306 1.29 -2.47 22.42
N THR A 307 0.50 -1.65 23.13
CA THR A 307 -0.03 -2.01 24.45
C THR A 307 -0.98 -3.20 24.34
N PRO A 308 -1.20 -3.99 25.41
CA PRO A 308 -2.17 -5.10 25.38
C PRO A 308 -3.57 -4.65 24.92
N ALA A 309 -4.06 -3.52 25.43
CA ALA A 309 -5.34 -2.95 25.04
C ALA A 309 -5.35 -2.50 23.57
N GLY A 310 -4.29 -1.79 23.13
CA GLY A 310 -4.13 -1.37 21.74
C GLY A 310 -4.17 -2.56 20.78
N LYS A 311 -3.39 -3.61 21.04
CA LYS A 311 -3.35 -4.83 20.22
C LYS A 311 -4.72 -5.48 20.10
N GLN A 312 -5.45 -5.59 21.22
CA GLN A 312 -6.79 -6.16 21.21
C GLN A 312 -7.75 -5.32 20.35
N GLN A 313 -7.80 -4.01 20.55
CA GLN A 313 -8.69 -3.09 19.82
C GLN A 313 -8.38 -3.07 18.32
N ILE A 314 -7.09 -3.13 17.95
CA ILE A 314 -6.64 -3.25 16.56
C ILE A 314 -7.13 -4.56 15.95
N LYS A 315 -6.95 -5.68 16.68
CA LYS A 315 -7.41 -6.99 16.22
C LYS A 315 -8.93 -7.00 15.97
N GLU A 316 -9.72 -6.46 16.89
CA GLU A 316 -11.18 -6.35 16.74
C GLU A 316 -11.58 -5.58 15.48
N ASN A 317 -10.88 -4.48 15.16
CA ASN A 317 -11.12 -3.71 13.94
C ASN A 317 -10.70 -4.49 12.68
N ILE A 318 -9.57 -5.19 12.70
CA ILE A 318 -9.13 -6.02 11.56
C ILE A 318 -10.14 -7.16 11.34
N ASP A 319 -10.54 -7.86 12.39
CA ASP A 319 -11.52 -8.94 12.33
C ASP A 319 -12.86 -8.45 11.75
N TYR A 320 -13.30 -7.24 12.09
CA TYR A 320 -14.49 -6.62 11.52
C TYR A 320 -14.37 -6.44 10.00
N TYR A 321 -13.26 -5.88 9.52
CA TYR A 321 -13.05 -5.69 8.08
C TYR A 321 -12.85 -7.01 7.33
N MET A 322 -12.21 -8.00 7.95
CA MET A 322 -12.05 -9.33 7.35
C MET A 322 -13.38 -10.10 7.31
N ASN A 323 -14.27 -9.89 8.28
CA ASN A 323 -15.65 -10.37 8.21
C ASN A 323 -16.42 -9.72 7.05
N ASN A 324 -16.25 -8.42 6.82
CA ASN A 324 -16.82 -7.75 5.66
C ASN A 324 -16.25 -8.33 4.35
N ALA A 325 -14.94 -8.53 4.26
CA ALA A 325 -14.29 -9.11 3.10
C ALA A 325 -14.85 -10.51 2.79
N ARG A 326 -14.98 -11.37 3.81
CA ARG A 326 -15.61 -12.69 3.69
C ARG A 326 -17.04 -12.59 3.18
N THR A 327 -17.87 -11.76 3.82
CA THR A 327 -19.28 -11.56 3.44
C THR A 327 -19.42 -11.12 1.99
N MET A 328 -18.58 -10.18 1.57
CA MET A 328 -18.57 -9.67 0.20
C MET A 328 -18.12 -10.75 -0.80
N LYS A 329 -17.04 -11.48 -0.47
CA LYS A 329 -16.52 -12.56 -1.32
C LYS A 329 -17.58 -13.64 -1.55
N GLU A 330 -18.14 -14.18 -0.46
CA GLU A 330 -19.19 -15.22 -0.51
C GLU A 330 -20.44 -14.73 -1.27
N GLY A 331 -20.86 -13.48 -1.04
CA GLY A 331 -22.01 -12.89 -1.72
C GLY A 331 -21.83 -12.74 -3.23
N LEU A 332 -20.64 -12.31 -3.67
CA LEU A 332 -20.30 -12.17 -5.09
C LEU A 332 -20.13 -13.53 -5.78
N GLU A 333 -19.49 -14.49 -5.11
CA GLU A 333 -19.35 -15.87 -5.61
C GLU A 333 -20.71 -16.56 -5.74
N ALA A 334 -21.61 -16.38 -4.75
CA ALA A 334 -22.98 -16.87 -4.81
C ALA A 334 -23.82 -16.22 -5.92
N ALA A 335 -23.44 -15.02 -6.38
CA ALA A 335 -24.03 -14.36 -7.55
C ALA A 335 -23.41 -14.82 -8.89
N GLY A 336 -22.51 -15.81 -8.87
CA GLY A 336 -21.87 -16.37 -10.06
C GLY A 336 -20.69 -15.57 -10.61
N LEU A 337 -20.19 -14.59 -9.86
CA LEU A 337 -19.05 -13.77 -10.28
C LEU A 337 -17.72 -14.44 -9.92
N LYS A 338 -16.67 -14.12 -10.69
CA LYS A 338 -15.30 -14.57 -10.39
C LYS A 338 -14.61 -13.57 -9.47
N VAL A 339 -14.24 -14.02 -8.28
CA VAL A 339 -13.75 -13.18 -7.18
C VAL A 339 -12.37 -13.65 -6.72
N TYR A 340 -11.47 -12.70 -6.48
CA TYR A 340 -10.14 -12.95 -5.93
C TYR A 340 -9.88 -12.01 -4.74
N GLY A 341 -8.83 -12.30 -3.97
CA GLY A 341 -8.55 -11.56 -2.73
C GLY A 341 -9.57 -11.87 -1.63
N GLY A 342 -9.75 -10.93 -0.71
CA GLY A 342 -10.66 -11.04 0.43
C GLY A 342 -10.25 -12.01 1.53
N VAL A 343 -9.02 -12.54 1.47
CA VAL A 343 -8.48 -13.52 2.43
C VAL A 343 -7.35 -12.93 3.24
N ASN A 344 -6.34 -12.33 2.60
CA ASN A 344 -5.18 -11.74 3.29
C ASN A 344 -5.16 -10.21 3.24
N ALA A 345 -6.21 -9.60 2.70
CA ALA A 345 -6.33 -8.16 2.53
C ALA A 345 -7.80 -7.74 2.55
N PRO A 346 -8.09 -6.49 2.94
CA PRO A 346 -9.44 -5.93 2.95
C PRO A 346 -9.89 -5.44 1.55
N TYR A 347 -9.49 -6.18 0.51
CA TYR A 347 -9.80 -5.89 -0.89
C TYR A 347 -10.33 -7.12 -1.60
N ILE A 348 -11.39 -6.91 -2.36
CA ILE A 348 -12.00 -7.87 -3.27
C ILE A 348 -11.67 -7.45 -4.69
N TRP A 349 -11.09 -8.37 -5.45
CA TRP A 349 -10.74 -8.17 -6.84
C TRP A 349 -11.70 -8.94 -7.73
N LEU A 350 -12.64 -8.22 -8.31
CA LEU A 350 -13.81 -8.76 -8.98
C LEU A 350 -13.62 -8.69 -10.50
N LYS A 351 -13.60 -9.86 -11.16
CA LYS A 351 -13.50 -9.93 -12.63
C LYS A 351 -14.85 -9.57 -13.25
N ALA A 352 -14.83 -8.66 -14.21
CA ALA A 352 -16.02 -8.24 -14.90
C ALA A 352 -16.55 -9.39 -15.80
N PRO A 353 -17.89 -9.61 -15.84
CA PRO A 353 -18.47 -10.68 -16.64
C PRO A 353 -18.33 -10.41 -18.14
N ASN A 354 -18.31 -11.47 -18.95
CA ASN A 354 -18.39 -11.40 -20.42
C ASN A 354 -17.34 -10.48 -21.11
N GLY A 355 -16.19 -10.26 -20.45
CA GLY A 355 -15.10 -9.45 -21.01
C GLY A 355 -15.41 -7.95 -21.12
N ILE A 356 -16.37 -7.43 -20.36
CA ILE A 356 -16.63 -5.99 -20.33
C ILE A 356 -15.45 -5.24 -19.69
N GLY A 357 -15.17 -4.03 -20.18
CA GLY A 357 -14.08 -3.22 -19.66
C GLY A 357 -14.35 -2.63 -18.26
N SER A 358 -13.28 -2.31 -17.54
CA SER A 358 -13.29 -1.87 -16.14
C SER A 358 -14.16 -0.63 -15.90
N TRP A 359 -14.05 0.38 -16.78
CA TRP A 359 -14.86 1.61 -16.67
C TRP A 359 -16.33 1.36 -16.96
N ARG A 360 -16.63 0.52 -17.97
CA ARG A 360 -18.01 0.17 -18.30
C ARG A 360 -18.64 -0.62 -17.15
N PHE A 361 -17.92 -1.57 -16.56
CA PHE A 361 -18.41 -2.33 -15.41
C PHE A 361 -18.65 -1.44 -14.19
N PHE A 362 -17.74 -0.49 -13.93
CA PHE A 362 -17.94 0.54 -12.89
C PHE A 362 -19.22 1.34 -13.11
N GLU A 363 -19.48 1.80 -14.34
CA GLU A 363 -20.69 2.56 -14.65
C GLU A 363 -21.94 1.72 -14.45
N GLN A 364 -21.95 0.46 -14.90
CA GLN A 364 -23.09 -0.43 -14.68
C GLN A 364 -23.35 -0.66 -13.19
N MET A 365 -22.31 -0.92 -12.38
CA MET A 365 -22.47 -1.06 -10.93
C MET A 365 -23.02 0.21 -10.27
N LEU A 366 -22.57 1.39 -10.70
CA LEU A 366 -23.04 2.67 -10.16
C LEU A 366 -24.51 2.93 -10.53
N TYR A 367 -24.88 2.74 -11.81
CA TYR A 367 -26.21 3.09 -12.30
C TYR A 367 -27.27 2.02 -12.02
N GLU A 368 -26.89 0.74 -12.00
CA GLU A 368 -27.83 -0.37 -11.90
C GLU A 368 -27.90 -0.97 -10.48
N ALA A 369 -26.78 -0.94 -9.74
CA ALA A 369 -26.71 -1.46 -8.37
C ALA A 369 -26.49 -0.37 -7.29
N ASN A 370 -26.20 0.88 -7.69
CA ASN A 370 -25.83 1.96 -6.78
C ASN A 370 -24.62 1.64 -5.87
N VAL A 371 -23.69 0.85 -6.40
CA VAL A 371 -22.45 0.46 -5.70
C VAL A 371 -21.25 1.04 -6.45
N VAL A 372 -20.35 1.67 -5.71
CA VAL A 372 -19.12 2.26 -6.25
C VAL A 372 -17.93 1.39 -5.88
N GLY A 373 -17.20 0.92 -6.88
CA GLY A 373 -15.86 0.33 -6.74
C GLY A 373 -14.77 1.23 -7.34
N THR A 374 -13.57 0.67 -7.55
CA THR A 374 -12.48 1.32 -8.28
C THR A 374 -12.19 0.54 -9.56
N PRO A 375 -12.33 1.13 -10.77
CA PRO A 375 -12.02 0.45 -12.03
C PRO A 375 -10.60 -0.09 -12.03
N GLY A 376 -10.43 -1.35 -12.39
CA GLY A 376 -9.16 -2.06 -12.27
C GLY A 376 -8.06 -1.50 -13.15
N VAL A 377 -8.40 -0.97 -14.33
CA VAL A 377 -7.44 -0.37 -15.28
C VAL A 377 -6.67 0.80 -14.69
N GLY A 378 -7.21 1.45 -13.65
CA GLY A 378 -6.51 2.51 -12.93
C GLY A 378 -5.31 2.02 -12.10
N PHE A 379 -5.12 0.72 -11.96
CA PHE A 379 -3.97 0.10 -11.29
C PHE A 379 -2.95 -0.49 -12.29
N GLY A 380 -3.17 -0.30 -13.59
CA GLY A 380 -2.30 -0.80 -14.65
C GLY A 380 -3.06 -1.64 -15.69
N PRO A 381 -2.42 -1.97 -16.83
CA PRO A 381 -3.06 -2.65 -17.95
C PRO A 381 -3.65 -4.01 -17.60
N SER A 382 -2.98 -4.80 -16.75
CA SER A 382 -3.50 -6.11 -16.30
C SER A 382 -4.69 -5.98 -15.34
N GLY A 383 -5.06 -4.76 -14.95
CA GLY A 383 -6.30 -4.46 -14.26
C GLY A 383 -7.51 -4.23 -15.16
N GLU A 384 -7.36 -4.22 -16.48
CA GLU A 384 -8.48 -4.11 -17.41
C GLU A 384 -9.42 -5.33 -17.30
N GLY A 385 -10.73 -5.08 -17.33
CA GLY A 385 -11.76 -6.10 -17.08
C GLY A 385 -11.95 -6.49 -15.61
N TYR A 386 -11.52 -5.65 -14.65
CA TYR A 386 -11.71 -5.86 -13.21
C TYR A 386 -12.23 -4.62 -12.48
N ILE A 387 -12.78 -4.81 -11.29
CA ILE A 387 -13.05 -3.73 -10.33
C ILE A 387 -12.58 -4.14 -8.94
N ARG A 388 -11.96 -3.21 -8.21
CA ARG A 388 -11.64 -3.39 -6.79
C ARG A 388 -12.81 -2.91 -5.94
N LEU A 389 -13.23 -3.74 -4.99
CA LEU A 389 -14.10 -3.33 -3.88
C LEU A 389 -13.31 -3.39 -2.57
N THR A 390 -13.51 -2.43 -1.68
CA THR A 390 -12.91 -2.45 -0.34
C THR A 390 -13.87 -2.97 0.72
N ALA A 391 -13.33 -3.71 1.69
CA ALA A 391 -14.04 -4.18 2.87
C ALA A 391 -14.06 -3.15 4.02
N PHE A 392 -13.47 -1.96 3.83
CA PHE A 392 -13.47 -0.90 4.83
C PHE A 392 -14.83 -0.17 5.00
N GLY A 393 -15.94 -0.74 4.54
CA GLY A 393 -17.29 -0.20 4.73
C GLY A 393 -17.91 -0.56 6.08
N ASN A 394 -19.10 -0.01 6.37
CA ASN A 394 -19.95 -0.57 7.41
C ASN A 394 -20.45 -1.95 6.96
N HIS A 395 -20.64 -2.86 7.91
CA HIS A 395 -21.06 -4.22 7.63
C HIS A 395 -22.41 -4.27 6.90
N GLU A 396 -23.36 -3.45 7.33
CA GLU A 396 -24.69 -3.33 6.74
C GLU A 396 -24.62 -2.86 5.28
N ASP A 397 -23.74 -1.90 4.99
CA ASP A 397 -23.49 -1.42 3.63
C ASP A 397 -22.87 -2.51 2.75
N CYS A 398 -21.94 -3.31 3.30
CA CYS A 398 -21.37 -4.47 2.60
C CYS A 398 -22.45 -5.49 2.26
N VAL A 399 -23.30 -5.86 3.22
CA VAL A 399 -24.42 -6.81 3.02
C VAL A 399 -25.42 -6.28 2.00
N GLU A 400 -25.82 -5.02 2.13
CA GLU A 400 -26.77 -4.37 1.22
C GLU A 400 -26.20 -4.27 -0.20
N ALA A 401 -24.91 -3.94 -0.36
CA ALA A 401 -24.25 -3.95 -1.66
C ALA A 401 -24.32 -5.33 -2.31
N MET A 402 -24.08 -6.42 -1.56
CA MET A 402 -24.18 -7.77 -2.10
C MET A 402 -25.61 -8.10 -2.53
N ARG A 403 -26.61 -7.69 -1.73
CA ARG A 403 -28.03 -7.84 -2.09
C ARG A 403 -28.38 -7.10 -3.37
N ARG A 404 -27.92 -5.85 -3.53
CA ARG A 404 -28.15 -5.03 -4.73
C ARG A 404 -27.49 -5.63 -5.97
N ILE A 405 -26.23 -6.07 -5.85
CA ILE A 405 -25.51 -6.71 -6.96
C ILE A 405 -26.19 -8.02 -7.37
N ARG A 406 -26.58 -8.87 -6.41
CA ARG A 406 -27.30 -10.11 -6.71
C ARG A 406 -28.64 -9.85 -7.41
N LYS A 407 -29.39 -8.84 -6.97
CA LYS A 407 -30.65 -8.44 -7.62
C LYS A 407 -30.42 -7.91 -9.03
N TRP A 408 -29.35 -7.16 -9.24
CA TRP A 408 -28.99 -6.62 -10.55
C TRP A 408 -28.64 -7.73 -11.56
N LEU A 409 -28.01 -8.81 -11.10
CA LEU A 409 -27.60 -9.94 -11.95
C LEU A 409 -28.68 -11.02 -12.16
N ALA A 410 -29.78 -10.97 -11.41
CA ALA A 410 -30.91 -11.90 -11.51
C ALA A 410 -31.93 -11.37 -12.53
#